data_AF-A0A1H3HQ67-F1
#
_entry.id   AF-A0A1H3HQ67-F1
#
_cell.length_a   1.000
_cell.length_b   1.000
_cell.length_c   1.000
_cell.angle_alpha   90.00
_cell.angle_beta   90.00
_cell.angle_gamma   90.00
#
_symmetry.space_group_name_H-M   'P 1'
#
loop_
_entity.id
_entity.type
_entity.pdbx_description
1 polymer ?
#
loop_
_entity_poly.entity_id
_entity_poly.type
_entity_poly.pdbx_seq_one_letter_code
_entity_poly.pdbx_strand_id
1 'polypeptide(L)'
;MRSAKELKLCAEAVAREQAEGFDDAHFVQHTTGMAASLAWVMGEAVPSPINQRKALDPTPDVIDDEMEAALDVIYRRRAQDQIVSIPYAQGVEHTLLWVLEGTDDPPTSLD
;
A
#
# COMPACT_ATOMS: atom_id res chain seq x y z
N MET A 1 -6.91 -13.78 2.62
CA MET A 1 -6.54 -12.42 3.07
C MET A 1 -5.69 -12.55 4.33
N ARG A 2 -4.56 -11.84 4.38
CA ARG A 2 -3.59 -11.88 5.50
C ARG A 2 -4.23 -11.59 6.85
N SER A 3 -3.71 -12.23 7.89
CA SER A 3 -4.20 -12.06 9.27
C SER A 3 -3.78 -10.70 9.84
N ALA A 4 -4.54 -10.19 10.82
CA ALA A 4 -4.21 -8.94 11.52
C ALA A 4 -2.80 -8.96 12.15
N LYS A 5 -2.32 -10.14 12.58
CA LYS A 5 -0.97 -10.30 13.12
C LYS A 5 0.10 -10.07 12.04
N GLU A 6 -0.09 -10.65 10.85
CA GLU A 6 0.83 -10.48 9.72
C GLU A 6 0.84 -9.02 9.25
N LEU A 7 -0.34 -8.40 9.11
CA LEU A 7 -0.47 -7.00 8.73
C LEU A 7 0.29 -6.08 9.68
N LYS A 8 0.16 -6.32 11.00
CA LYS A 8 0.85 -5.53 12.02
C LYS A 8 2.38 -5.70 11.96
N LEU A 9 2.88 -6.93 11.80
CA LEU A 9 4.31 -7.18 11.66
C LEU A 9 4.88 -6.47 10.43
N CYS A 10 4.15 -6.51 9.32
CA CYS A 10 4.53 -5.79 8.10
C CYS A 10 4.54 -4.27 8.32
N ALA A 11 3.53 -3.71 9.00
CA ALA A 11 3.49 -2.28 9.29
C ALA A 11 4.67 -1.83 10.17
N GLU A 12 5.05 -2.63 11.16
CA GLU A 12 6.23 -2.38 12.01
C GLU A 12 7.54 -2.44 11.21
N ALA A 13 7.67 -3.38 10.26
CA ALA A 13 8.83 -3.48 9.38
C ALA A 13 8.94 -2.28 8.43
N VAL A 14 7.84 -1.89 7.78
CA VAL A 14 7.80 -0.69 6.91
C VAL A 14 8.16 0.57 7.70
N ALA A 15 7.64 0.71 8.93
CA ALA A 15 7.97 1.86 9.77
C ALA A 15 9.46 1.91 10.15
N ARG A 16 10.10 0.75 10.34
CA ARG A 16 11.54 0.66 10.58
C ARG A 16 12.34 1.07 9.34
N GLU A 17 11.99 0.54 8.16
CA GLU A 17 12.62 0.92 6.89
C GLU A 17 12.51 2.42 6.61
N GLN A 18 11.36 3.03 6.93
CA GLN A 18 11.17 4.48 6.81
C GLN A 18 12.06 5.27 7.78
N ALA A 19 12.23 4.79 9.03
CA ALA A 19 13.05 5.44 10.04
C ALA A 19 14.55 5.33 9.78
N GLU A 20 14.98 4.25 9.12
CA GLU A 20 16.34 4.06 8.60
C GLU A 20 16.59 4.89 7.33
N GLY A 21 15.56 5.59 6.84
CA GLY A 21 15.42 6.24 5.54
C GLY A 21 16.67 6.95 5.02
N PHE A 22 17.05 6.54 3.80
CA PHE A 22 17.99 7.22 2.92
C PHE A 22 17.33 8.41 2.21
N ASP A 23 18.12 9.41 1.78
CA ASP A 23 17.69 10.61 1.01
C ASP A 23 17.17 10.30 -0.42
N ASP A 24 16.53 9.14 -0.63
CA ASP A 24 15.95 8.72 -1.91
C ASP A 24 14.43 8.95 -1.93
N ALA A 25 14.01 9.93 -2.72
CA ALA A 25 12.60 10.28 -2.90
C ALA A 25 11.73 9.12 -3.44
N HIS A 26 12.29 8.22 -4.26
CA HIS A 26 11.57 7.05 -4.76
C HIS A 26 11.27 6.08 -3.62
N PHE A 27 12.28 5.79 -2.80
CA PHE A 27 12.14 4.91 -1.64
C PHE A 27 11.12 5.46 -0.63
N VAL A 28 11.19 6.76 -0.33
CA VAL A 28 10.25 7.43 0.55
C VAL A 28 8.81 7.31 0.03
N GLN A 29 8.58 7.58 -1.25
CA GLN A 29 7.25 7.49 -1.84
C GLN A 29 6.72 6.04 -1.85
N HIS A 30 7.57 5.07 -2.19
CA HIS A 30 7.21 3.65 -2.21
C HIS A 30 6.81 3.14 -0.83
N THR A 31 7.65 3.35 0.19
CA THR A 31 7.33 2.93 1.57
C THR A 31 6.13 3.69 2.14
N THR A 32 5.91 4.94 1.74
CA THR A 32 4.69 5.70 2.09
C THR A 32 3.44 5.03 1.53
N GLY A 33 3.48 4.55 0.28
CA GLY A 33 2.38 3.79 -0.32
C GLY A 33 2.09 2.48 0.43
N MET A 34 3.13 1.75 0.82
CA MET A 34 2.98 0.53 1.60
C MET A 34 2.33 0.79 2.97
N ALA A 35 2.83 1.78 3.69
CA ALA A 35 2.30 2.17 5.00
C ALA A 35 0.83 2.62 4.91
N ALA A 36 0.48 3.40 3.88
CA ALA A 36 -0.89 3.86 3.65
C ALA A 36 -1.85 2.68 3.39
N SER A 37 -1.44 1.70 2.57
CA SER A 37 -2.23 0.50 2.31
C SER A 37 -2.44 -0.34 3.56
N LEU A 38 -1.40 -0.58 4.36
CA LEU A 38 -1.51 -1.35 5.60
C LEU A 38 -2.46 -0.66 6.59
N ALA A 39 -2.30 0.64 6.81
CA ALA A 39 -3.16 1.41 7.69
C ALA A 39 -4.62 1.40 7.22
N TRP A 40 -4.86 1.46 5.90
CA TRP A 40 -6.21 1.38 5.34
C TRP A 40 -6.84 0.00 5.53
N VAL A 41 -6.13 -1.08 5.19
CA VAL A 41 -6.63 -2.46 5.33
C VAL A 41 -6.90 -2.82 6.80
N MET A 42 -6.11 -2.29 7.74
CA MET A 42 -6.33 -2.45 9.18
C MET A 42 -7.46 -1.56 9.73
N GLY A 43 -8.03 -0.66 8.92
CA GLY A 43 -9.10 0.27 9.31
C GLY A 43 -8.62 1.45 10.17
N GLU A 44 -7.31 1.69 10.22
CA GLU A 44 -6.67 2.73 11.03
C GLU A 44 -6.63 4.09 10.30
N ALA A 45 -6.59 4.08 8.96
CA ALA A 45 -6.55 5.26 8.13
C ALA A 45 -7.59 5.22 7.01
N VAL A 46 -8.34 6.31 6.86
CA VAL A 46 -9.33 6.55 5.80
C VAL A 46 -9.03 7.94 5.26
N PRO A 47 -8.94 8.15 3.93
CA PRO A 47 -9.52 7.34 2.86
C PRO A 47 -8.61 6.25 2.25
N SER A 48 -9.14 5.47 1.31
CA SER A 48 -8.38 4.49 0.50
C SER A 48 -7.21 5.16 -0.26
N PRO A 49 -6.06 4.48 -0.42
CA PRO A 49 -4.80 5.14 -0.79
C PRO A 49 -4.76 5.77 -2.20
N ILE A 50 -5.47 5.20 -3.18
CA ILE A 50 -5.48 5.63 -4.59
C ILE A 50 -6.83 6.26 -4.97
N ASN A 51 -7.94 5.58 -4.69
CA ASN A 51 -9.26 6.09 -5.06
C ASN A 51 -9.79 7.13 -4.07
N GLN A 52 -9.14 7.30 -2.91
CA GLN A 52 -9.51 8.29 -1.90
C GLN A 52 -10.99 8.15 -1.46
N ARG A 53 -11.52 6.91 -1.48
CA ARG A 53 -12.88 6.59 -1.02
C ARG A 53 -12.92 6.65 0.51
N LYS A 54 -13.88 7.39 1.06
CA LYS A 54 -14.07 7.55 2.51
C LYS A 54 -15.05 6.51 3.05
N ALA A 55 -14.84 6.11 4.31
CA ALA A 55 -15.75 5.27 5.11
C ALA A 55 -16.18 3.99 4.39
N LEU A 56 -15.23 3.34 3.73
CA LEU A 56 -15.47 2.13 2.96
C LEU A 56 -14.64 1.00 3.57
N ASP A 57 -15.31 -0.05 4.02
CA ASP A 57 -14.67 -1.20 4.63
C ASP A 57 -13.79 -1.92 3.60
N PRO A 58 -12.55 -2.29 3.93
CA PRO A 58 -11.61 -2.94 3.02
C PRO A 58 -11.96 -4.42 2.85
N THR A 59 -13.10 -4.72 2.21
CA THR A 59 -13.44 -6.08 1.78
C THR A 59 -12.52 -6.53 0.65
N PRO A 60 -12.37 -7.85 0.38
CA PRO A 60 -11.53 -8.33 -0.71
C PRO A 60 -11.83 -7.66 -2.06
N ASP A 61 -13.10 -7.53 -2.44
CA ASP A 61 -13.52 -6.88 -3.69
C ASP A 61 -13.12 -5.39 -3.73
N VAL A 62 -13.19 -4.71 -2.58
CA VAL A 62 -12.79 -3.30 -2.46
C VAL A 62 -11.28 -3.13 -2.55
N ILE A 63 -10.53 -4.07 -2.00
CA ILE A 63 -9.08 -4.09 -2.09
C ILE A 63 -8.64 -4.37 -3.54
N ASP A 64 -9.33 -5.28 -4.24
CA ASP A 64 -9.09 -5.58 -5.65
C ASP A 64 -9.35 -4.35 -6.54
N ASP A 65 -10.48 -3.67 -6.35
CA ASP A 65 -10.80 -2.37 -6.96
C ASP A 65 -9.69 -1.31 -6.75
N GLU A 66 -9.10 -1.28 -5.56
CA GLU A 66 -8.03 -0.34 -5.21
C GLU A 66 -6.70 -0.73 -5.86
N MET A 67 -6.43 -2.04 -5.97
CA MET A 67 -5.28 -2.60 -6.68
C MET A 67 -5.37 -2.30 -8.19
N GLU A 68 -6.53 -2.45 -8.81
CA GLU A 68 -6.76 -2.04 -10.21
C GLU A 68 -6.46 -0.54 -10.41
N ALA A 69 -6.92 0.30 -9.49
CA ALA A 69 -6.64 1.73 -9.54
C ALA A 69 -5.14 2.06 -9.41
N ALA A 70 -4.41 1.30 -8.57
CA ALA A 70 -2.95 1.42 -8.46
C ALA A 70 -2.26 1.05 -9.78
N LEU A 71 -2.66 -0.06 -10.40
CA LEU A 71 -2.15 -0.50 -11.71
C LEU A 71 -2.41 0.54 -12.80
N ASP A 72 -3.57 1.19 -12.79
CA ASP A 72 -3.89 2.27 -13.74
C ASP A 72 -2.95 3.48 -13.59
N VAL A 73 -2.51 3.82 -12.38
CA VAL A 73 -1.48 4.85 -12.17
C VAL A 73 -0.12 4.36 -12.69
N ILE A 74 0.29 3.14 -12.34
CA ILE A 74 1.58 2.55 -12.73
C ILE A 74 1.71 2.51 -14.26
N TYR A 75 0.66 2.07 -14.95
CA TYR A 75 0.61 1.99 -16.41
C TYR A 75 0.13 3.29 -17.09
N ARG A 76 0.05 4.40 -16.35
CA ARG A 76 -0.28 5.76 -16.84
C ARG A 76 -1.62 5.87 -17.57
N ARG A 77 -2.58 5.03 -17.20
CA ARG A 77 -3.98 5.07 -17.65
C ARG A 77 -4.80 6.10 -16.87
N ARG A 78 -4.31 6.49 -15.69
CA ARG A 78 -4.83 7.59 -14.86
C ARG A 78 -3.79 8.70 -14.72
N ALA A 79 -4.25 9.95 -14.66
CA ALA A 79 -3.36 11.08 -14.40
C ALA A 79 -2.80 11.00 -12.95
N GLN A 80 -1.51 11.28 -12.81
CA GLN A 80 -0.89 11.48 -11.50
C GLN A 80 -1.40 12.79 -10.89
N ASP A 81 -1.50 12.84 -9.57
CA ASP A 81 -1.68 14.09 -8.83
C ASP A 81 -0.54 14.26 -7.80
N GLN A 82 -0.58 15.32 -7.00
CA GLN A 82 0.50 15.61 -6.04
C GLN A 82 0.65 14.54 -4.95
N ILE A 83 -0.38 13.72 -4.72
CA ILE A 83 -0.41 12.72 -3.64
C ILE A 83 -0.03 11.35 -4.20
N VAL A 84 -0.49 11.01 -5.42
CA VAL A 84 -0.36 9.68 -6.00
C VAL A 84 0.70 9.69 -7.12
N SER A 85 1.96 9.48 -6.72
CA SER A 85 3.09 9.26 -7.62
C SER A 85 3.16 7.79 -8.07
N ILE A 86 3.90 7.49 -9.15
CA ILE A 86 4.12 6.08 -9.59
C ILE A 86 4.77 5.25 -8.46
N PRO A 87 5.86 5.69 -7.79
CA PRO A 87 6.47 4.91 -6.72
C PRO A 87 5.50 4.64 -5.56
N TYR A 88 4.69 5.64 -5.20
CA TYR A 88 3.63 5.46 -4.20
C TYR A 88 2.63 4.38 -4.62
N ALA A 89 2.13 4.44 -5.88
CA ALA A 89 1.21 3.43 -6.41
C ALA A 89 1.81 2.02 -6.47
N GLN A 90 3.12 1.90 -6.73
CA GLN A 90 3.84 0.61 -6.66
C GLN A 90 3.87 0.05 -5.23
N GLY A 91 4.15 0.90 -4.24
CA GLY A 91 4.10 0.48 -2.84
C GLY A 91 2.70 0.02 -2.39
N VAL A 92 1.66 0.71 -2.90
CA VAL A 92 0.27 0.30 -2.69
C VAL A 92 0.01 -1.07 -3.32
N GLU A 93 0.33 -1.24 -4.61
CA GLU A 93 0.08 -2.48 -5.36
C GLU A 93 0.79 -3.68 -4.75
N HIS A 94 2.09 -3.59 -4.48
CA HIS A 94 2.85 -4.67 -3.84
C HIS A 94 2.23 -5.10 -2.50
N THR A 95 1.77 -4.13 -1.71
CA THR A 95 1.15 -4.41 -0.42
C THR A 95 -0.20 -5.09 -0.58
N LEU A 96 -1.07 -4.55 -1.45
CA LEU A 96 -2.42 -5.11 -1.64
C LEU A 96 -2.38 -6.50 -2.28
N LEU A 97 -1.43 -6.75 -3.19
CA LEU A 97 -1.19 -8.06 -3.77
C LEU A 97 -0.85 -9.09 -2.69
N TRP A 98 0.01 -8.73 -1.73
CA TRP A 98 0.35 -9.59 -0.59
C TRP A 98 -0.83 -9.77 0.38
N VAL A 99 -1.57 -8.70 0.69
CA VAL A 99 -2.76 -8.73 1.55
C VAL A 99 -3.81 -9.70 1.02
N LEU A 100 -4.03 -9.70 -0.30
CA LEU A 100 -4.96 -10.58 -0.99
C LEU A 100 -4.43 -12.01 -1.21
N GLU A 101 -3.23 -12.34 -0.71
CA GLU A 101 -2.55 -13.63 -0.93
C GLU A 101 -2.25 -13.91 -2.42
N GLY A 102 -2.15 -12.86 -3.25
CA GLY A 102 -1.64 -12.97 -4.62
C GLY A 102 -0.13 -13.24 -4.67
N THR A 103 0.57 -13.02 -3.56
CA THR A 103 1.97 -13.43 -3.34
C THR A 103 2.18 -13.89 -1.89
N ASP A 104 3.12 -14.81 -1.70
CA ASP A 104 3.57 -15.26 -0.38
C ASP A 104 4.62 -14.33 0.24
N ASP A 105 5.37 -13.62 -0.60
CA ASP A 105 6.43 -12.73 -0.16
C ASP A 105 5.83 -11.38 0.31
N PRO A 106 6.10 -10.95 1.56
CA PRO A 106 5.69 -9.64 2.04
C PRO A 106 6.42 -8.53 1.28
N PRO A 107 5.83 -7.31 1.20
CA PRO A 107 6.40 -6.22 0.42
C PRO A 107 7.70 -5.65 1.05
N THR A 108 8.00 -6.02 2.30
CA THR A 108 9.25 -5.76 3.04
C THR A 108 9.65 -7.01 3.82
N SER A 109 10.94 -7.15 4.14
CA SER A 109 11.43 -8.26 4.96
C SER A 109 10.86 -8.19 6.38
N LEU A 110 10.37 -9.33 6.88
CA LEU A 110 9.81 -9.45 8.24
C LEU A 110 10.77 -10.13 9.24
N ASP A 111 12.00 -10.44 8.80
CA ASP A 111 13.01 -11.18 9.56
C ASP A 111 13.81 -10.30 10.55
#